data_AF-A0A8T7C982-F1
#
_entry.id   AF-A0A8T7C982-F1
#
_cell.length_a   1.000
_cell.length_b   1.000
_cell.length_c   1.000
_cell.angle_alpha   90.00
_cell.angle_beta   90.00
_cell.angle_gamma   90.00
#
_symmetry.space_group_name_H-M   'P 1'
#
loop_
_entity.id
_entity.type
_entity.pdbx_description
1 polymer ?
#
loop_
_entity_poly.entity_id
_entity_poly.type
_entity_poly.pdbx_seq_one_letter_code
_entity_poly.pdbx_strand_id
1 'polypeptide(L)'
;MNKWLQQQIESIIREIITSERYDSLPPEEISQIAVELALFLSNILLSVLGALLVGLIAYILVNRHQTKSAQITKEIERQRLLHELEDGYQKIASTRCVWLPNKEGFKSSVTYNFTVALTREIRWLPPQNIEYDWDTGDRLVVFTADRDLISSSVLHEALFWFRRVHRAFVAKLLHPGDLYELWRQLLPFVTDSRYSFMVEYFGGMKRRGDEDVQAIQQVVQEVVDYCSENGKNVPLDYLDGRIDREMHRALPPKLAGMLKPAPG
;
A
#
# COMPACT_ATOMS: atom_id res chain seq x y z
N MET A 1 -48.18 -17.54 29.98
CA MET A 1 -48.17 -17.44 28.50
C MET A 1 -49.49 -17.89 27.87
N ASN A 2 -50.07 -19.03 28.29
CA ASN A 2 -51.34 -19.57 27.73
C ASN A 2 -52.59 -18.67 27.88
N LYS A 3 -52.76 -17.95 28.99
CA LYS A 3 -53.96 -17.09 29.19
C LYS A 3 -54.03 -15.87 28.27
N TRP A 4 -52.88 -15.28 27.93
CA TRP A 4 -52.81 -14.10 27.06
C TRP A 4 -53.09 -14.47 25.59
N LEU A 5 -52.56 -15.61 25.14
CA LEU A 5 -52.86 -16.18 23.82
C LEU A 5 -54.34 -16.58 23.69
N GLN A 6 -54.94 -17.19 24.72
CA GLN A 6 -56.37 -17.50 24.74
C GLN A 6 -57.24 -16.24 24.59
N GLN A 7 -56.93 -15.17 25.32
CA GLN A 7 -57.69 -13.92 25.25
C GLN A 7 -57.61 -13.23 23.88
N GLN A 8 -56.44 -13.27 23.23
CA GLN A 8 -56.27 -12.70 21.89
C GLN A 8 -56.95 -13.56 20.80
N ILE A 9 -56.93 -14.88 20.94
CA ILE A 9 -57.64 -15.78 20.02
C ILE A 9 -59.16 -15.61 20.18
N GLU A 10 -59.67 -15.49 21.41
CA GLU A 10 -61.09 -15.19 21.66
C GLU A 10 -61.52 -13.84 21.07
N SER A 11 -60.68 -12.80 21.12
CA SER A 11 -61.02 -11.51 20.52
C SER A 11 -61.05 -11.58 18.99
N ILE A 12 -60.10 -12.28 18.37
CA ILE A 12 -60.05 -12.47 16.90
C ILE A 12 -61.26 -13.29 16.41
N ILE A 13 -61.66 -14.33 17.14
CA ILE A 13 -62.82 -15.15 16.76
C ILE A 13 -64.12 -14.33 16.84
N ARG A 14 -64.27 -13.48 17.87
CA ARG A 14 -65.43 -12.56 17.99
C ARG A 14 -65.48 -11.48 16.91
N GLU A 15 -64.33 -11.15 16.31
CA GLU A 15 -64.24 -10.14 15.25
C GLU A 15 -64.51 -10.74 13.85
N ILE A 16 -64.22 -12.03 13.65
CA ILE A 16 -64.38 -12.75 12.36
C ILE A 16 -65.77 -13.42 12.25
N ILE A 17 -66.35 -13.87 13.36
CA ILE A 17 -67.68 -14.49 13.40
C ILE A 17 -68.69 -13.41 13.79
N THR A 18 -69.65 -13.11 12.91
CA THR A 18 -70.77 -12.22 13.24
C THR A 18 -71.40 -12.63 14.57
N SER A 19 -71.59 -11.68 15.49
CA SER A 19 -71.94 -11.90 16.90
C SER A 19 -73.09 -12.89 17.13
N GLU A 20 -74.04 -12.99 16.19
CA GLU A 20 -75.16 -13.94 16.23
C GLU A 20 -74.77 -15.42 16.15
N ARG A 21 -73.64 -15.77 15.50
CA ARG A 21 -73.23 -17.17 15.28
C ARG A 21 -72.30 -17.69 16.38
N TYR A 22 -71.70 -16.79 17.16
CA TYR A 22 -70.82 -17.12 18.28
C TYR A 22 -71.62 -17.58 19.51
N ASP A 23 -72.77 -16.94 19.76
CA ASP A 23 -73.65 -17.27 20.90
C ASP A 23 -74.47 -18.56 20.67
N SER A 24 -74.52 -19.09 19.43
CA SER A 24 -75.22 -20.32 19.07
C SER A 24 -74.36 -21.58 19.08
N LEU A 25 -73.05 -21.46 19.33
CA LEU A 25 -72.11 -22.58 19.30
C LEU A 25 -71.96 -23.21 20.70
N PRO A 26 -72.03 -24.55 20.84
CA PRO A 26 -71.79 -25.19 22.12
C PRO A 26 -70.34 -24.93 22.61
N PRO A 27 -70.13 -24.77 23.93
CA PRO A 27 -68.83 -24.37 24.50
C PRO A 27 -67.68 -25.33 24.17
N GLU A 28 -67.99 -26.60 23.87
CA GLU A 28 -67.01 -27.60 23.42
C GLU A 28 -66.48 -27.30 22.00
N GLU A 29 -67.33 -26.86 21.06
CA GLU A 29 -66.91 -26.51 19.70
C GLU A 29 -66.07 -25.23 19.67
N ILE A 30 -66.40 -24.24 20.50
CA ILE A 30 -65.60 -23.00 20.67
C ILE A 30 -64.20 -23.34 21.19
N SER A 31 -64.11 -24.29 22.13
CA SER A 31 -62.82 -24.74 22.67
C SER A 31 -61.97 -25.46 21.62
N GLN A 32 -62.57 -26.28 20.77
CA GLN A 32 -61.87 -26.98 19.68
C GLN A 32 -61.35 -26.01 18.62
N ILE A 33 -62.18 -25.05 18.19
CA ILE A 33 -61.79 -24.00 17.23
C ILE A 33 -60.65 -23.14 17.79
N ALA A 34 -60.70 -22.78 19.07
CA ALA A 34 -59.63 -22.02 19.72
C ALA A 34 -58.31 -22.81 19.79
N VAL A 35 -58.35 -24.12 20.02
CA VAL A 35 -57.16 -24.99 20.03
C VAL A 35 -56.58 -25.15 18.62
N GLU A 36 -57.41 -25.36 17.60
CA GLU A 36 -56.95 -25.44 16.21
C GLU A 36 -56.33 -24.13 15.72
N LEU A 37 -56.95 -22.99 16.04
CA LEU A 37 -56.38 -21.66 15.76
C LEU A 37 -55.06 -21.43 16.50
N ALA A 38 -54.97 -21.84 17.77
CA ALA A 38 -53.74 -21.72 18.55
C ALA A 38 -52.61 -22.57 17.94
N LEU A 39 -52.91 -23.80 17.53
CA LEU A 39 -51.94 -24.69 16.87
C LEU A 39 -51.51 -24.14 15.50
N PHE A 40 -52.45 -23.62 14.71
CA PHE A 40 -52.17 -23.02 13.41
C PHE A 40 -51.30 -21.76 13.54
N LEU A 41 -51.65 -20.86 14.46
CA LEU A 41 -50.86 -19.67 14.78
C LEU A 41 -49.47 -20.04 15.30
N SER A 42 -49.37 -21.03 16.19
CA SER A 42 -48.09 -21.52 16.70
C SER A 42 -47.20 -22.08 15.58
N ASN A 43 -47.77 -22.85 14.65
CA ASN A 43 -47.02 -23.37 13.50
C ASN A 43 -46.56 -22.28 12.55
N ILE A 44 -47.40 -21.28 12.27
CA ILE A 44 -47.00 -20.11 11.47
C ILE A 44 -45.86 -19.36 12.17
N LEU A 45 -46.01 -19.07 13.47
CA LEU A 45 -45.01 -18.33 14.24
C LEU A 45 -43.68 -19.08 14.28
N LEU A 46 -43.73 -20.40 14.50
CA LEU A 46 -42.54 -21.26 14.49
C LEU A 46 -41.87 -21.29 13.11
N SER A 47 -42.65 -21.36 12.04
CA SER A 47 -42.14 -21.37 10.66
C SER A 47 -41.50 -20.04 10.28
N VAL A 48 -42.12 -18.91 10.66
CA VAL A 48 -41.58 -17.55 10.43
C VAL A 48 -40.29 -17.36 11.24
N LEU A 49 -40.27 -17.79 12.50
CA LEU A 49 -39.08 -17.70 13.34
C LEU A 49 -37.94 -18.56 12.80
N GLY A 50 -38.25 -19.78 12.33
CA GLY A 50 -37.29 -20.66 11.67
C GLY A 50 -36.72 -20.07 10.39
N ALA A 51 -37.58 -19.49 9.53
CA ALA A 51 -37.16 -18.82 8.31
C ALA A 51 -36.26 -17.60 8.59
N LEU A 52 -36.60 -16.79 9.60
CA LEU A 52 -35.78 -15.66 10.04
C LEU A 52 -34.41 -16.12 10.56
N LEU A 53 -34.37 -17.21 11.33
CA LEU A 53 -33.13 -17.73 11.89
C LEU A 53 -32.21 -18.29 10.80
N VAL A 54 -32.75 -19.03 9.82
CA VAL A 54 -32.00 -19.48 8.65
C VAL A 54 -31.52 -18.29 7.82
N GLY A 55 -32.36 -17.27 7.61
CA GLY A 55 -32.00 -16.04 6.92
C GLY A 55 -30.84 -15.31 7.61
N LEU A 56 -30.87 -15.21 8.94
CA LEU A 56 -29.80 -14.58 9.73
C LEU A 56 -28.49 -15.36 9.63
N ILE A 57 -28.54 -16.70 9.72
CA ILE A 57 -27.36 -17.56 9.60
C ILE A 57 -26.75 -17.42 8.18
N ALA A 58 -27.59 -17.45 7.15
CA ALA A 58 -27.15 -17.26 5.76
C ALA A 58 -26.50 -15.88 5.57
N TYR A 59 -27.11 -14.82 6.11
CA TYR A 59 -26.54 -13.46 6.08
C TYR A 59 -25.16 -13.40 6.74
N ILE A 60 -25.02 -13.99 7.94
CA ILE A 60 -23.73 -14.03 8.66
C ILE A 60 -22.67 -14.78 7.85
N LEU A 61 -23.02 -15.93 7.28
CA LEU A 61 -22.09 -16.74 6.48
C LEU A 61 -21.65 -16.00 5.22
N VAL A 62 -22.59 -15.39 4.49
CA VAL A 62 -22.30 -14.62 3.28
C VAL A 62 -21.43 -13.42 3.60
N ASN A 63 -21.77 -12.64 4.63
CA ASN A 63 -20.97 -11.46 5.01
C ASN A 63 -19.55 -11.86 5.47
N ARG A 64 -19.43 -12.95 6.23
CA ARG A 64 -18.10 -13.49 6.63
C ARG A 64 -17.29 -13.99 5.43
N HIS A 65 -17.95 -14.57 4.43
CA HIS A 65 -17.27 -15.02 3.21
C HIS A 65 -16.85 -13.83 2.34
N GLN A 66 -17.72 -12.83 2.17
CA GLN A 66 -17.43 -11.62 1.42
C GLN A 66 -16.28 -10.81 2.05
N THR A 67 -16.28 -10.66 3.37
CA THR A 67 -15.18 -9.97 4.08
C THR A 67 -13.84 -10.70 3.94
N LYS A 68 -13.81 -12.03 4.07
CA LYS A 68 -12.61 -12.83 3.83
C LYS A 68 -12.15 -12.75 2.38
N SER A 69 -13.06 -12.88 1.43
CA SER A 69 -12.76 -12.79 0.00
C SER A 69 -12.18 -11.41 -0.35
N ALA A 70 -12.78 -10.33 0.16
CA ALA A 70 -12.28 -8.98 -0.02
C ALA A 70 -10.88 -8.77 0.58
N GLN A 71 -10.60 -9.36 1.75
CA GLN A 71 -9.25 -9.32 2.34
C GLN A 71 -8.22 -10.06 1.47
N ILE A 72 -8.57 -11.25 0.97
CA ILE A 72 -7.69 -12.03 0.09
C ILE A 72 -7.42 -11.27 -1.21
N THR A 73 -8.45 -10.68 -1.84
CA THR A 73 -8.26 -9.89 -3.07
C THR A 73 -7.33 -8.69 -2.83
N LYS A 74 -7.50 -7.97 -1.72
CA LYS A 74 -6.59 -6.87 -1.36
C LYS A 74 -5.15 -7.33 -1.16
N GLU A 75 -4.96 -8.47 -0.51
CA GLU A 75 -3.62 -9.05 -0.33
C GLU A 75 -2.98 -9.43 -1.67
N ILE A 76 -3.75 -10.06 -2.57
CA ILE A 76 -3.27 -10.41 -3.91
C ILE A 76 -2.91 -9.14 -4.70
N GLU A 77 -3.74 -8.10 -4.63
CA GLU A 77 -3.46 -6.81 -5.27
C GLU A 77 -2.19 -6.15 -4.69
N ARG A 78 -1.98 -6.22 -3.37
CA ARG A 78 -0.75 -5.73 -2.73
C ARG A 78 0.48 -6.46 -3.24
N GLN A 79 0.45 -7.79 -3.24
CA GLN A 79 1.57 -8.61 -3.73
C GLN A 79 1.86 -8.36 -5.22
N ARG A 80 0.80 -8.22 -6.03
CA ARG A 80 0.95 -7.87 -7.44
C ARG A 80 1.59 -6.49 -7.61
N LEU A 81 1.15 -5.50 -6.84
CA LEU A 81 1.73 -4.15 -6.88
C LEU A 81 3.20 -4.16 -6.47
N LEU A 82 3.55 -4.91 -5.42
CA LEU A 82 4.94 -5.07 -4.99
C LEU A 82 5.80 -5.67 -6.09
N HIS A 83 5.33 -6.75 -6.72
CA HIS A 83 6.03 -7.37 -7.85
C HIS A 83 6.19 -6.41 -9.04
N GLU A 84 5.15 -5.64 -9.38
CA GLU A 84 5.24 -4.62 -10.43
C GLU A 84 6.24 -3.50 -10.11
N LEU A 85 6.42 -3.15 -8.83
CA LEU A 85 7.42 -2.19 -8.38
C LEU A 85 8.84 -2.77 -8.48
N GLU A 86 9.04 -4.01 -8.08
CA GLU A 86 10.33 -4.70 -8.22
C GLU A 86 10.74 -4.84 -9.68
N ASP A 87 9.82 -5.27 -10.54
CA ASP A 87 10.04 -5.38 -11.99
C ASP A 87 10.34 -4.01 -12.62
N GLY A 88 9.63 -2.98 -12.17
CA GLY A 88 9.86 -1.59 -12.59
C GLY A 88 11.26 -1.13 -12.25
N TYR A 89 11.71 -1.36 -11.02
CA TYR A 89 13.07 -1.04 -10.61
C TYR A 89 14.11 -1.87 -11.36
N GLN A 90 13.88 -3.17 -11.51
CA GLN A 90 14.83 -4.06 -12.19
C GLN A 90 15.07 -3.63 -13.63
N LYS A 91 14.02 -3.16 -14.33
CA LYS A 91 14.15 -2.56 -15.66
C LYS A 91 15.09 -1.35 -15.63
N ILE A 92 14.81 -0.37 -14.76
CA ILE A 92 15.64 0.84 -14.59
C ILE A 92 17.10 0.48 -14.26
N ALA A 93 17.30 -0.43 -13.30
CA ALA A 93 18.60 -0.90 -12.85
C ALA A 93 19.41 -1.56 -13.97
N SER A 94 18.73 -2.31 -14.85
CA SER A 94 19.34 -3.03 -15.98
C SER A 94 19.53 -2.17 -17.24
N THR A 95 18.95 -0.97 -17.30
CA THR A 95 19.11 -0.05 -18.42
C THR A 95 20.57 0.34 -18.58
N ARG A 96 21.11 0.22 -19.80
CA ARG A 96 22.47 0.64 -20.13
C ARG A 96 22.49 2.14 -20.39
N CYS A 97 22.99 2.90 -19.43
CA CYS A 97 22.81 4.34 -19.38
C CYS A 97 23.95 5.07 -18.64
N VAL A 98 25.03 4.37 -18.32
CA VAL A 98 26.19 4.91 -17.61
C VAL A 98 27.42 4.75 -18.49
N TRP A 99 28.16 5.83 -18.67
CA TRP A 99 29.46 5.83 -19.35
C TRP A 99 30.54 6.21 -18.35
N LEU A 100 31.59 5.40 -18.32
CA LEU A 100 32.72 5.53 -17.39
C LEU A 100 34.02 5.68 -18.19
N PRO A 101 34.22 6.83 -18.89
CA PRO A 101 35.28 6.97 -19.88
C PRO A 101 36.69 6.97 -19.28
N ASN A 102 36.85 7.49 -18.05
CA ASN A 102 38.14 7.73 -17.42
C ASN A 102 38.41 6.82 -16.21
N LYS A 103 37.54 5.82 -15.96
CA LYS A 103 37.64 4.97 -14.78
C LYS A 103 38.44 3.70 -15.06
N GLU A 104 39.45 3.42 -14.23
CA GLU A 104 40.28 2.21 -14.36
C GLU A 104 39.42 0.94 -14.30
N GLY A 105 39.68 -0.01 -15.21
CA GLY A 105 38.92 -1.25 -15.34
C GLY A 105 37.64 -1.15 -16.18
N PHE A 106 37.22 0.06 -16.56
CA PHE A 106 36.07 0.28 -17.45
C PHE A 106 36.54 0.60 -18.88
N LYS A 107 35.73 0.18 -19.87
CA LYS A 107 35.96 0.44 -21.28
C LYS A 107 35.14 1.67 -21.68
N SER A 108 35.82 2.71 -22.16
CA SER A 108 35.20 3.98 -22.56
C SER A 108 34.14 3.85 -23.68
N SER A 109 34.23 2.82 -24.51
CA SER A 109 33.28 2.54 -25.59
C SER A 109 32.06 1.70 -25.17
N VAL A 110 31.97 1.31 -23.90
CA VAL A 110 30.91 0.42 -23.40
C VAL A 110 29.95 1.21 -22.51
N THR A 111 28.65 1.01 -22.77
CA THR A 111 27.58 1.47 -21.88
C THR A 111 27.31 0.45 -20.79
N TYR A 112 27.28 0.91 -19.55
CA TYR A 112 27.08 0.10 -18.37
C TYR A 112 25.67 0.29 -17.80
N ASN A 113 25.21 -0.73 -17.07
CA ASN A 113 23.91 -0.73 -16.42
C ASN A 113 23.84 0.35 -15.32
N PHE A 114 22.66 0.92 -15.10
CA PHE A 114 22.41 1.92 -14.07
C PHE A 114 22.87 1.48 -12.66
N THR A 115 22.74 0.19 -12.33
CA THR A 115 23.22 -0.37 -11.06
C THR A 115 24.68 -0.02 -10.76
N VAL A 116 25.53 0.11 -11.78
CA VAL A 116 26.94 0.48 -11.59
C VAL A 116 27.05 1.86 -10.94
N ALA A 117 26.25 2.84 -11.39
CA ALA A 117 26.23 4.18 -10.79
C ALA A 117 25.74 4.20 -9.34
N LEU A 118 25.03 3.17 -8.88
CA LEU A 118 24.55 3.01 -7.51
C LEU A 118 25.53 2.27 -6.59
N THR A 119 26.71 1.88 -7.09
CA THR A 119 27.74 1.19 -6.29
C THR A 119 28.48 2.14 -5.36
N ARG A 120 29.04 1.59 -4.28
CA ARG A 120 29.80 2.35 -3.27
C ARG A 120 31.07 3.03 -3.82
N GLU A 121 31.59 2.55 -4.95
CA GLU A 121 32.81 3.06 -5.59
C GLU A 121 32.55 4.34 -6.39
N ILE A 122 31.29 4.71 -6.58
CA ILE A 122 30.89 5.89 -7.35
C ILE A 122 30.15 6.85 -6.43
N ARG A 123 30.87 7.91 -6.02
CA ARG A 123 30.33 9.05 -5.31
C ARG A 123 29.86 10.08 -6.32
N TRP A 124 28.61 10.52 -6.18
CA TRP A 124 28.02 11.51 -7.07
C TRP A 124 28.44 12.90 -6.63
N LEU A 125 28.57 13.81 -7.60
CA LEU A 125 28.84 15.22 -7.37
C LEU A 125 27.68 16.04 -7.94
N PRO A 126 27.43 17.25 -7.42
CA PRO A 126 26.51 18.23 -8.00
C PRO A 126 26.49 18.20 -9.53
N PRO A 127 25.31 18.22 -10.19
CA PRO A 127 25.21 18.16 -11.63
C PRO A 127 25.99 19.31 -12.27
N GLN A 128 27.03 18.98 -13.05
CA GLN A 128 27.94 19.99 -13.61
C GLN A 128 27.51 20.41 -15.01
N ASN A 129 27.75 19.51 -15.98
CA ASN A 129 27.57 19.75 -17.39
C ASN A 129 26.55 18.75 -17.96
N ILE A 130 25.77 19.24 -18.93
CA ILE A 130 24.86 18.41 -19.73
C ILE A 130 25.52 18.23 -21.10
N GLU A 131 25.77 16.98 -21.46
CA GLU A 131 26.22 16.56 -22.78
C GLU A 131 25.02 15.96 -23.55
N TYR A 132 25.10 15.93 -24.88
CA TYR A 132 24.03 15.38 -25.72
C TYR A 132 24.58 14.18 -26.46
N ASP A 133 23.91 13.04 -26.29
CA ASP A 133 24.15 11.86 -27.13
C ASP A 133 23.22 11.95 -28.34
N TRP A 134 23.80 12.31 -29.49
CA TRP A 134 23.05 12.45 -30.74
C TRP A 134 22.66 11.12 -31.35
N ASP A 135 23.31 10.01 -30.98
CA ASP A 135 23.00 8.68 -31.50
C ASP A 135 21.74 8.10 -30.83
N THR A 136 21.59 8.35 -29.52
CA THR A 136 20.40 7.93 -28.76
C THR A 136 19.33 9.02 -28.64
N GLY A 137 19.69 10.28 -28.93
CA GLY A 137 18.82 11.44 -28.73
C GLY A 137 18.60 11.80 -27.26
N ASP A 138 19.46 11.30 -26.35
CA ASP A 138 19.34 11.49 -24.92
C ASP A 138 20.28 12.58 -24.38
N ARG A 139 19.91 13.12 -23.22
CA ARG A 139 20.75 14.07 -22.48
C ARG A 139 21.57 13.31 -21.47
N LEU A 140 22.88 13.53 -21.48
CA LEU A 140 23.81 12.94 -20.53
C LEU A 140 24.21 13.98 -19.50
N VAL A 141 24.22 13.60 -18.24
CA VAL A 141 24.60 14.46 -17.12
C VAL A 141 25.91 13.97 -16.55
N VAL A 142 26.87 14.88 -16.40
CA VAL A 142 28.12 14.58 -15.69
C VAL A 142 27.83 14.50 -14.20
N PHE A 143 28.15 13.36 -13.58
CA PHE A 143 27.80 13.10 -12.18
C PHE A 143 29.01 12.73 -11.29
N THR A 144 30.23 12.65 -11.83
CA THR A 144 31.46 12.40 -11.06
C THR A 144 32.60 13.35 -11.47
N ALA A 145 33.68 13.39 -10.68
CA ALA A 145 34.88 14.18 -11.00
C ALA A 145 35.59 13.69 -12.26
N ASP A 146 35.52 12.38 -12.53
CA ASP A 146 36.15 11.71 -13.68
C ASP A 146 35.38 11.94 -14.98
N ARG A 147 34.39 12.84 -14.97
CA ARG A 147 33.47 13.12 -16.06
C ARG A 147 32.69 11.89 -16.51
N ASP A 148 32.29 11.04 -15.55
CA ASP A 148 31.35 9.97 -15.82
C ASP A 148 29.98 10.55 -16.17
N LEU A 149 29.32 9.92 -17.13
CA LEU A 149 28.06 10.39 -17.70
C LEU A 149 26.94 9.43 -17.37
N ILE A 150 25.77 9.99 -17.07
CA ILE A 150 24.55 9.24 -16.85
C ILE A 150 23.41 9.82 -17.67
N SER A 151 22.61 8.97 -18.28
CA SER A 151 21.43 9.41 -19.00
C SER A 151 20.44 10.14 -18.08
N SER A 152 19.87 11.24 -18.56
CA SER A 152 18.79 11.95 -17.90
C SER A 152 17.49 11.15 -17.93
N SER A 153 17.24 10.35 -18.97
CA SER A 153 15.99 9.57 -19.08
C SER A 153 15.89 8.55 -17.95
N VAL A 154 16.97 7.83 -17.62
CA VAL A 154 16.96 6.88 -16.49
C VAL A 154 16.76 7.57 -15.14
N LEU A 155 17.28 8.79 -14.97
CA LEU A 155 17.08 9.57 -13.74
C LEU A 155 15.61 9.96 -13.57
N HIS A 156 14.93 10.34 -14.66
CA HIS A 156 13.49 10.60 -14.66
C HIS A 156 12.69 9.33 -14.37
N GLU A 157 13.04 8.19 -14.98
CA GLU A 157 12.38 6.91 -14.70
C GLU A 157 12.52 6.50 -13.24
N ALA A 158 13.71 6.63 -12.66
CA ALA A 158 13.95 6.39 -11.25
C ALA A 158 13.07 7.28 -10.37
N LEU A 159 13.02 8.58 -10.68
CA LEU A 159 12.18 9.54 -9.95
C LEU A 159 10.69 9.18 -10.01
N PHE A 160 10.18 8.81 -11.20
CA PHE A 160 8.80 8.38 -11.36
C PHE A 160 8.50 7.06 -10.64
N TRP A 161 9.48 6.15 -10.57
CA TRP A 161 9.36 4.93 -9.79
C TRP A 161 9.20 5.25 -8.30
N PHE A 162 10.03 6.12 -7.72
CA PHE A 162 9.86 6.58 -6.33
C PHE A 162 8.50 7.24 -6.10
N ARG A 163 8.04 8.06 -7.04
CA ARG A 163 6.70 8.67 -6.98
C ARG A 163 5.60 7.62 -6.95
N ARG A 164 5.73 6.55 -7.73
CA ARG A 164 4.77 5.44 -7.75
C ARG A 164 4.77 4.69 -6.41
N VAL A 165 5.94 4.41 -5.85
CA VAL A 165 6.10 3.79 -4.52
C VAL A 165 5.43 4.66 -3.45
N HIS A 166 5.77 5.95 -3.42
CA HIS A 166 5.22 6.89 -2.45
C HIS A 166 3.69 7.00 -2.54
N ARG A 167 3.13 7.13 -3.76
CA ARG A 167 1.67 7.16 -3.96
C ARG A 167 0.99 5.87 -3.50
N ALA A 168 1.59 4.71 -3.78
CA ALA A 168 1.07 3.43 -3.34
C ALA A 168 1.05 3.32 -1.81
N PHE A 169 2.08 3.84 -1.14
CA PHE A 169 2.15 3.90 0.32
C PHE A 169 1.12 4.86 0.91
N VAL A 170 1.02 6.09 0.41
CA VAL A 170 0.02 7.08 0.88
C VAL A 170 -1.41 6.60 0.66
N ALA A 171 -1.66 5.89 -0.45
CA ALA A 171 -2.95 5.26 -0.73
C ALA A 171 -3.27 4.05 0.15
N LYS A 172 -2.36 3.68 1.09
CA LYS A 172 -2.47 2.51 1.98
C LYS A 172 -2.58 1.18 1.22
N LEU A 173 -2.03 1.13 0.00
CA LEU A 173 -1.90 -0.11 -0.76
C LEU A 173 -0.67 -0.90 -0.30
N LEU A 174 0.40 -0.20 0.06
CA LEU A 174 1.60 -0.77 0.68
C LEU A 174 1.63 -0.48 2.18
N HIS A 175 2.22 -1.39 2.93
CA HIS A 175 2.53 -1.23 4.35
C HIS A 175 4.02 -0.90 4.55
N PRO A 176 4.41 -0.40 5.73
CA PRO A 176 5.82 -0.13 6.05
C PRO A 176 6.72 -1.36 5.89
N GLY A 177 6.20 -2.56 6.18
CA GLY A 177 6.91 -3.81 5.95
C GLY A 177 7.20 -4.10 4.47
N ASP A 178 6.31 -3.72 3.55
CA ASP A 178 6.54 -3.89 2.11
C ASP A 178 7.62 -2.89 1.61
N LEU A 179 7.66 -1.67 2.16
CA LEU A 179 8.73 -0.71 1.87
C LEU A 179 10.09 -1.22 2.38
N TYR A 180 10.09 -1.86 3.55
CA TYR A 180 11.29 -2.52 4.07
C TYR A 180 11.79 -3.60 3.12
N GLU A 181 10.96 -4.46 2.53
CA GLU A 181 11.42 -5.46 1.54
C GLU A 181 12.13 -4.81 0.34
N LEU A 182 11.74 -3.58 -0.03
CA LEU A 182 12.35 -2.79 -1.10
C LEU A 182 13.58 -1.97 -0.67
N TRP A 183 14.11 -2.16 0.54
CA TRP A 183 15.20 -1.30 1.07
C TRP A 183 16.44 -1.28 0.16
N ARG A 184 16.76 -2.39 -0.52
CA ARG A 184 17.94 -2.49 -1.41
C ARG A 184 17.81 -1.63 -2.66
N GLN A 185 16.59 -1.36 -3.10
CA GLN A 185 16.26 -0.53 -4.24
C GLN A 185 16.16 0.94 -3.83
N LEU A 186 15.67 1.20 -2.61
CA LEU A 186 15.39 2.55 -2.09
C LEU A 186 16.65 3.24 -1.54
N LEU A 187 17.38 2.59 -0.64
CA LEU A 187 18.46 3.22 0.12
C LEU A 187 19.67 3.68 -0.71
N PRO A 188 20.05 3.05 -1.84
CA PRO A 188 21.17 3.55 -2.63
C PRO A 188 21.02 5.02 -3.06
N PHE A 189 19.80 5.50 -3.30
CA PHE A 189 19.52 6.87 -3.75
C PHE A 189 19.74 7.95 -2.69
N VAL A 190 19.89 7.58 -1.42
CA VAL A 190 20.16 8.53 -0.32
C VAL A 190 21.57 8.42 0.25
N THR A 191 22.44 7.71 -0.47
CA THR A 191 23.84 7.52 -0.06
C THR A 191 24.80 8.07 -1.10
N ASP A 192 26.03 8.35 -0.68
CA ASP A 192 27.15 8.75 -1.56
C ASP A 192 26.85 9.98 -2.45
N SER A 193 26.15 10.96 -1.89
CA SER A 193 25.74 12.26 -2.47
C SER A 193 24.69 12.18 -3.59
N ARG A 194 24.01 11.03 -3.73
CA ARG A 194 22.99 10.80 -4.78
C ARG A 194 21.68 11.58 -4.55
N TYR A 195 21.20 11.68 -3.32
CA TYR A 195 19.99 12.45 -3.01
C TYR A 195 20.24 13.94 -3.25
N SER A 196 21.40 14.44 -2.83
CA SER A 196 21.77 15.84 -3.09
C SER A 196 21.89 16.15 -4.57
N PHE A 197 22.46 15.23 -5.37
CA PHE A 197 22.42 15.37 -6.81
C PHE A 197 20.99 15.43 -7.37
N MET A 198 20.09 14.56 -6.91
CA MET A 198 18.69 14.55 -7.37
C MET A 198 17.96 15.85 -6.99
N VAL A 199 18.18 16.36 -5.78
CA VAL A 199 17.65 17.66 -5.32
C VAL A 199 18.16 18.79 -6.20
N GLU A 200 19.46 18.84 -6.49
CA GLU A 200 20.02 19.92 -7.30
C GLU A 200 19.58 19.84 -8.77
N TYR A 201 19.55 18.62 -9.33
CA TYR A 201 19.17 18.39 -10.73
C TYR A 201 17.68 18.64 -10.98
N PHE A 202 16.79 18.20 -10.08
CA PHE A 202 15.33 18.31 -10.26
C PHE A 202 14.67 19.46 -9.47
N GLY A 203 15.18 19.81 -8.28
CA GLY A 203 14.63 20.82 -7.37
C GLY A 203 15.29 22.21 -7.45
N GLY A 204 16.56 22.29 -7.90
CA GLY A 204 17.38 23.52 -7.95
C GLY A 204 16.86 24.66 -8.84
N MET A 205 15.76 24.48 -9.57
CA MET A 205 15.17 25.49 -10.44
C MET A 205 13.71 25.86 -10.10
N LYS A 206 13.28 25.98 -8.83
CA LYS A 206 11.91 26.47 -8.47
C LYS A 206 10.78 25.87 -9.33
N ARG A 207 10.91 24.61 -9.74
CA ARG A 207 10.03 23.91 -10.68
C ARG A 207 9.39 22.72 -9.98
N ARG A 208 8.34 22.18 -10.63
CA ARG A 208 7.49 21.03 -10.26
C ARG A 208 8.21 19.74 -9.76
N GLY A 209 9.54 19.70 -9.68
CA GLY A 209 10.35 18.54 -9.26
C GLY A 209 10.53 18.39 -7.74
N ASP A 210 10.24 19.41 -6.94
CA ASP A 210 10.35 19.33 -5.47
C ASP A 210 9.47 18.21 -4.88
N GLU A 211 8.22 18.10 -5.34
CA GLU A 211 7.31 17.05 -4.87
C GLU A 211 7.80 15.64 -5.23
N ASP A 212 8.42 15.51 -6.40
CA ASP A 212 8.90 14.22 -6.89
C ASP A 212 10.17 13.79 -6.14
N VAL A 213 11.08 14.72 -5.80
CA VAL A 213 12.26 14.43 -4.98
C VAL A 213 11.88 14.21 -3.51
N GLN A 214 10.85 14.89 -3.00
CA GLN A 214 10.29 14.65 -1.67
C GLN A 214 9.75 13.21 -1.53
N ALA A 215 9.26 12.60 -2.60
CA ALA A 215 8.84 11.20 -2.58
C ALA A 215 9.99 10.25 -2.20
N ILE A 216 11.23 10.54 -2.63
CA ILE A 216 12.42 9.78 -2.24
C ILE A 216 12.63 9.89 -0.72
N GLN A 217 12.61 11.12 -0.21
CA GLN A 217 12.79 11.39 1.21
C GLN A 217 11.73 10.69 2.06
N GLN A 218 10.45 10.82 1.69
CA GLN A 218 9.33 10.27 2.45
C GLN A 218 9.41 8.74 2.50
N VAL A 219 9.64 8.09 1.37
CA VAL A 219 9.73 6.62 1.32
C VAL A 219 10.93 6.11 2.14
N VAL A 220 12.08 6.77 2.06
CA VAL A 220 13.27 6.37 2.83
C VAL A 220 13.07 6.61 4.33
N GLN A 221 12.45 7.72 4.71
CA GLN A 221 12.14 7.99 6.11
C GLN A 221 11.28 6.87 6.71
N GLU A 222 10.23 6.44 6.01
CA GLU A 222 9.36 5.34 6.45
C GLU A 222 10.12 4.02 6.60
N VAL A 223 11.07 3.73 5.71
CA VAL A 223 11.95 2.55 5.85
C VAL A 223 12.84 2.66 7.09
N VAL A 224 13.43 3.83 7.34
CA VAL A 224 14.30 4.07 8.51
C VAL A 224 13.50 3.99 9.81
N ASP A 225 12.32 4.59 9.85
CA ASP A 225 11.38 4.53 10.98
C ASP A 225 10.99 3.08 11.27
N TYR A 226 10.56 2.32 10.24
CA TYR A 226 10.24 0.90 10.38
C TYR A 226 11.42 0.07 10.90
N CYS A 227 12.63 0.33 10.40
CA CYS A 227 13.83 -0.37 10.85
C CYS A 227 14.16 -0.07 12.31
N SER A 228 14.04 1.19 12.72
CA SER A 228 14.27 1.63 14.10
C SER A 228 13.27 0.99 15.08
N GLU A 229 11.98 0.97 14.72
CA GLU A 229 10.92 0.41 15.56
C GLU A 229 11.00 -1.11 15.70
N ASN A 230 11.45 -1.81 14.65
CA ASN A 230 11.49 -3.27 14.61
C ASN A 230 12.90 -3.87 14.83
N GLY A 231 13.88 -3.05 15.24
CA GLY A 231 15.25 -3.50 15.51
C GLY A 231 15.96 -4.12 14.30
N LYS A 232 15.70 -3.62 13.09
CA LYS A 232 16.32 -4.10 11.85
C LYS A 232 17.61 -3.33 11.58
N ASN A 233 18.74 -3.87 12.02
CA ASN A 233 20.03 -3.16 11.94
C ASN A 233 20.64 -3.14 10.53
N VAL A 234 20.44 -4.16 9.70
CA VAL A 234 21.13 -4.28 8.40
C VAL A 234 20.94 -3.06 7.47
N PRO A 235 19.72 -2.53 7.26
CA PRO A 235 19.55 -1.33 6.44
C PRO A 235 20.08 -0.05 7.12
N LEU A 236 20.07 0.00 8.46
CA LEU A 236 20.63 1.13 9.22
C LEU A 236 22.17 1.15 9.12
N ASP A 237 22.81 -0.01 9.26
CA ASP A 237 24.25 -0.19 9.07
C ASP A 237 24.69 0.14 7.62
N TYR A 238 23.81 -0.09 6.63
CA TYR A 238 24.06 0.31 5.25
C TYR A 238 24.14 1.84 5.07
N LEU A 239 23.33 2.59 5.84
CA LEU A 239 23.25 4.06 5.80
C LEU A 239 24.31 4.74 6.66
N ASP A 240 24.77 4.09 7.72
CA ASP A 240 25.70 4.72 8.67
C ASP A 240 27.01 5.15 7.98
N GLY A 241 27.37 6.42 8.17
CA GLY A 241 28.52 7.05 7.54
C GLY A 241 28.40 7.29 6.03
N ARG A 242 27.24 6.99 5.43
CA ARG A 242 27.00 7.07 3.97
C ARG A 242 25.79 7.90 3.59
N ILE A 243 24.86 8.10 4.51
CA ILE A 243 23.65 8.91 4.26
C ILE A 243 24.02 10.34 3.89
N ASP A 244 23.38 10.85 2.86
CA ASP A 244 23.60 12.20 2.36
C ASP A 244 23.25 13.23 3.42
N ARG A 245 24.03 14.32 3.46
CA ARG A 245 23.83 15.38 4.46
C ARG A 245 22.47 16.05 4.33
N GLU A 246 21.99 16.25 3.10
CA GLU A 246 20.66 16.83 2.89
C GLU A 246 19.56 15.88 3.34
N MET A 247 19.69 14.58 3.05
CA MET A 247 18.76 13.57 3.57
C MET A 247 18.81 13.51 5.10
N HIS A 248 20.01 13.51 5.70
CA HIS A 248 20.21 13.46 7.14
C HIS A 248 19.58 14.65 7.86
N ARG A 249 19.69 15.86 7.31
CA ARG A 249 19.02 17.06 7.83
C ARG A 249 17.50 16.98 7.75
N ALA A 250 16.98 16.23 6.78
CA ALA A 250 15.56 16.06 6.55
C ALA A 250 14.93 14.96 7.43
N LEU A 251 15.75 14.14 8.10
CA LEU A 251 15.29 13.12 9.03
C LEU A 251 14.80 13.73 10.36
N PRO A 252 13.81 13.10 11.02
CA PRO A 252 13.44 13.45 12.39
C PRO A 252 14.64 13.38 13.35
N PRO A 253 14.74 14.26 14.37
CA PRO A 253 15.90 14.32 15.27
C PRO A 253 16.25 12.98 15.94
N LYS A 254 15.24 12.17 16.26
CA LYS A 254 15.41 10.82 16.82
C LYS A 254 16.19 9.91 15.87
N LEU A 255 15.83 9.90 14.58
CA LEU A 255 16.48 9.08 13.56
C LEU A 255 17.85 9.65 13.16
N ALA A 256 17.94 10.97 13.03
CA ALA A 256 19.18 11.66 12.70
C ALA A 256 20.29 11.40 13.75
N GLY A 257 19.92 11.23 15.03
CA GLY A 257 20.88 10.85 16.09
C GLY A 257 21.40 9.41 16.00
N MET A 258 20.70 8.52 15.29
CA MET A 258 21.11 7.12 15.13
C MET A 258 22.08 6.88 13.97
N LEU A 259 22.12 7.79 13.00
CA LEU A 259 22.89 7.64 11.77
C LEU A 259 23.93 8.75 11.64
N LYS A 260 25.17 8.40 11.30
CA LYS A 260 26.19 9.41 10.98
C LYS A 260 26.09 9.80 9.50
N PRO A 261 26.09 11.11 9.18
CA PRO A 261 26.10 11.55 7.78
C PRO A 261 27.43 11.24 7.11
N ALA A 262 27.43 11.20 5.77
CA ALA A 262 28.63 11.04 4.98
C ALA A 262 29.68 12.15 5.25
N PRO A 263 30.99 11.80 5.27
CA PRO A 263 32.06 12.79 5.38
C PRO A 263 32.01 13.74 4.18
N GLY A 264 32.37 15.01 4.44
CA GLY A 264 32.27 16.11 3.47
C GLY A 264 33.22 15.90 2.33
#